data_AF-A0A2T0M7R1-F1
#
_entry.id   AF-A0A2T0M7R1-F1
#
_cell.length_a   1.000
_cell.length_b   1.000
_cell.length_c   1.000
_cell.angle_alpha   90.00
_cell.angle_beta   90.00
_cell.angle_gamma   90.00
#
_symmetry.space_group_name_H-M   'P 1'
#
loop_
_entity.id
_entity.type
_entity.pdbx_description
1 polymer ?
#
loop_
_entity_poly.entity_id
_entity_poly.type
_entity_poly.pdbx_seq_one_letter_code
_entity_poly.pdbx_strand_id
1 'polypeptide(L)'
;MSASDEVPDYHGWHVQPPRPDHALVAWYEPHRRAPHIRVSAHTCGCQVTVYELCAAGGQGFVRRTDRETKTVHETAWMATAAARRIFELILSGRTA
;
A
#
# COMPACT_ATOMS: atom_id res chain seq x y z
N MET A 1 5.72 30.71 -29.00
CA MET A 1 6.59 29.88 -28.14
C MET A 1 5.64 29.21 -27.16
N SER A 2 5.24 27.97 -27.43
CA SER A 2 4.24 27.26 -26.62
C SER A 2 4.80 27.00 -25.23
N ALA A 3 4.04 27.42 -24.21
CA ALA A 3 4.19 26.89 -22.87
C ALA A 3 3.86 25.40 -22.95
N SER A 4 4.81 24.54 -22.60
CA SER A 4 4.54 23.11 -22.43
C SER A 4 3.47 22.97 -21.36
N ASP A 5 2.29 22.46 -21.75
CA ASP A 5 1.32 21.84 -20.87
C ASP A 5 1.96 20.57 -20.27
N GLU A 6 2.91 20.73 -19.34
CA GLU A 6 3.33 19.63 -18.48
C GLU A 6 2.19 19.39 -17.50
N VAL A 7 1.33 18.42 -17.83
CA VAL A 7 0.43 17.82 -16.84
C VAL A 7 1.34 17.32 -15.73
N PRO A 8 1.23 17.84 -14.49
CA PRO A 8 2.05 17.36 -13.39
C PRO A 8 1.87 15.86 -13.32
N ASP A 9 2.98 15.13 -13.38
CA ASP A 9 2.99 13.68 -13.38
C ASP A 9 2.30 13.22 -12.09
N TYR A 10 1.02 12.84 -12.20
CA TYR A 10 0.18 12.56 -11.03
C TYR A 10 0.66 11.24 -10.44
N HIS A 11 1.58 11.38 -9.51
CA HIS A 11 2.11 10.32 -8.70
C HIS A 11 1.14 10.10 -7.52
N GLY A 12 0.69 8.86 -7.31
CA GLY A 12 -0.18 8.51 -6.18
C GLY A 12 0.44 8.84 -4.81
N TRP A 13 -0.14 8.34 -3.73
CA TRP A 13 0.32 8.69 -2.38
C TRP A 13 1.77 8.25 -2.14
N HIS A 14 2.66 9.20 -1.84
CA HIS A 14 4.04 8.89 -1.49
C HIS A 14 4.14 8.40 -0.04
N VAL A 15 4.86 7.31 0.15
CA VAL A 15 5.19 6.78 1.48
C VAL A 15 6.32 7.62 2.07
N GLN A 16 6.09 8.17 3.26
CA GLN A 16 7.16 8.83 4.00
C GLN A 16 8.15 7.79 4.53
N PRO A 17 9.45 8.12 4.63
CA PRO A 17 10.43 7.24 5.25
C PRO A 17 9.97 6.75 6.64
N PRO A 18 10.28 5.50 7.03
CA PRO A 18 9.96 5.01 8.37
C PRO A 18 10.55 5.93 9.44
N ARG A 19 9.73 6.29 10.43
CA ARG A 19 10.16 7.05 11.60
C ARG A 19 11.06 6.19 12.50
N PRO A 20 11.95 6.79 13.31
CA PRO A 20 12.81 6.03 14.21
C PRO A 20 12.06 5.09 15.17
N ASP A 21 10.83 5.44 15.55
CA ASP A 21 9.96 4.75 16.49
C ASP A 21 8.77 4.04 15.82
N HIS A 22 8.87 3.73 14.52
CA HIS A 22 7.77 3.10 13.79
C HIS A 22 7.44 1.71 14.36
N ALA A 23 6.15 1.38 14.36
CA ALA A 23 5.69 0.05 14.71
C ALA A 23 5.95 -0.94 13.56
N LEU A 24 6.29 -2.19 13.89
CA LEU A 24 6.44 -3.24 12.89
C LEU A 24 5.08 -3.76 12.42
N VAL A 25 4.94 -3.93 11.11
CA VAL A 25 3.79 -4.62 10.50
C VAL A 25 4.10 -6.11 10.39
N ALA A 26 3.16 -6.94 10.82
CA ALA A 26 3.21 -8.37 10.55
C ALA A 26 2.84 -8.63 9.08
N TRP A 27 3.81 -9.14 8.31
CA TRP A 27 3.68 -9.49 6.91
C TRP A 27 3.56 -11.01 6.75
N TYR A 28 2.60 -11.46 5.95
CA TYR A 28 2.31 -12.86 5.70
C TYR A 28 2.33 -13.16 4.19
N GLU A 29 2.58 -14.42 3.86
CA GLU A 29 2.41 -14.89 2.49
C GLU A 29 0.94 -14.71 2.02
N PRO A 30 0.71 -14.21 0.80
CA PRO A 30 -0.63 -14.04 0.27
C PRO A 30 -1.36 -15.38 0.22
N HIS A 31 -2.61 -15.39 0.69
CA HIS A 31 -3.47 -16.57 0.57
C HIS A 31 -4.68 -16.25 -0.29
N ARG A 32 -5.02 -17.13 -1.23
CA ARG A 32 -6.15 -16.95 -2.16
C ARG A 32 -7.49 -17.18 -1.46
N ARG A 33 -7.87 -16.25 -0.58
CA ARG A 33 -9.10 -16.30 0.24
C ARG A 33 -10.36 -15.90 -0.52
N ALA A 34 -10.24 -15.07 -1.55
CA ALA A 34 -11.35 -14.60 -2.36
C ALA A 34 -11.03 -14.65 -3.85
N PRO A 35 -12.02 -14.90 -4.72
CA PRO A 35 -11.83 -14.90 -6.18
C PRO A 35 -11.60 -13.50 -6.74
N HIS A 36 -12.13 -12.47 -6.07
CA HIS A 36 -12.02 -11.08 -6.48
C HIS A 36 -11.55 -10.22 -5.31
N ILE A 37 -10.50 -9.44 -5.55
CA ILE A 37 -9.93 -8.47 -4.62
C ILE A 37 -10.03 -7.10 -5.28
N ARG A 38 -10.60 -6.13 -4.59
CA ARG A 38 -10.66 -4.74 -5.05
C ARG A 38 -9.50 -3.96 -4.45
N VAL A 39 -8.71 -3.30 -5.28
CA VAL A 39 -7.75 -2.27 -4.84
C VAL A 39 -8.52 -0.95 -4.69
N SER A 40 -8.44 -0.36 -3.50
CA SER A 40 -9.18 0.86 -3.13
C SER A 40 -8.27 2.09 -3.02
N ALA A 41 -6.98 1.89 -2.73
CA ALA A 41 -5.94 2.91 -2.74
C ALA A 41 -4.59 2.24 -3.04
N HIS A 42 -3.64 3.00 -3.56
CA HIS A 42 -2.28 2.55 -3.82
C HIS A 42 -1.27 3.68 -3.64
N THR A 43 -0.02 3.32 -3.37
CA THR A 43 1.08 4.29 -3.28
C THR A 43 1.67 4.57 -4.66
N CYS A 44 2.36 5.71 -4.81
CA CYS A 44 3.12 5.98 -6.03
C CYS A 44 4.15 4.87 -6.29
N GLY A 45 4.36 4.52 -7.56
CA GLY A 45 5.37 3.56 -8.02
C GLY A 45 6.81 4.08 -8.03
N CYS A 46 7.09 5.27 -7.46
CA CYS A 46 8.43 5.86 -7.42
C CYS A 46 9.43 5.11 -6.51
N GLN A 47 8.94 4.28 -5.59
CA GLN A 47 9.75 3.47 -4.68
C GLN A 47 9.75 2.00 -5.12
N VAL A 48 10.79 1.26 -4.72
CA VAL A 48 10.91 -0.19 -4.97
C VAL A 48 9.76 -0.96 -4.33
N THR A 49 9.41 -0.60 -3.09
CA THR A 49 8.26 -1.14 -2.39
C THR A 49 7.02 -0.28 -2.68
N VAL A 50 5.94 -0.92 -3.13
CA VAL A 50 4.63 -0.30 -3.30
C VAL A 50 3.60 -0.97 -2.38
N TYR A 51 2.61 -0.19 -1.95
CA TYR A 51 1.54 -0.67 -1.08
C TYR A 51 0.17 -0.46 -1.72
N GLU A 52 -0.71 -1.43 -1.57
CA GLU A 52 -2.10 -1.39 -2.02
C GLU A 52 -3.04 -1.65 -0.83
N LEU A 53 -4.07 -0.82 -0.67
CA LEU A 53 -5.18 -1.11 0.24
C LEU A 53 -6.22 -1.94 -0.49
N CYS A 54 -6.31 -3.21 -0.12
CA CYS A 54 -7.16 -4.21 -0.74
C CYS A 54 -8.40 -4.49 0.12
N ALA A 55 -9.51 -4.84 -0.54
CA ALA A 55 -10.74 -5.24 0.13
C ALA A 55 -11.47 -6.38 -0.61
N ALA A 56 -12.08 -7.29 0.14
CA ALA A 56 -12.93 -8.37 -0.33
C ALA A 56 -13.84 -8.87 0.80
N GLY A 57 -15.10 -9.20 0.49
CA GLY A 57 -16.02 -9.82 1.47
C GLY A 57 -16.24 -9.03 2.77
N GLY A 58 -16.16 -7.69 2.72
CA GLY A 58 -16.25 -6.82 3.91
C GLY A 58 -14.98 -6.74 4.76
N GLN A 59 -13.93 -7.49 4.38
CA GLN A 59 -12.61 -7.42 4.99
C GLN A 59 -11.66 -6.58 4.12
N GLY A 60 -10.59 -6.09 4.74
CA GLY A 60 -9.49 -5.44 4.07
C GLY A 60 -8.13 -5.89 4.60
N PHE A 61 -7.09 -5.59 3.82
CA PHE A 61 -5.69 -5.85 4.14
C PHE A 61 -4.81 -4.90 3.33
N VAL A 62 -3.56 -4.72 3.76
CA VAL A 62 -2.54 -4.03 2.96
C VAL A 62 -1.70 -5.08 2.27
N ARG A 63 -1.53 -4.94 0.96
CA ARG A 63 -0.55 -5.69 0.18
C ARG A 63 0.71 -4.85 0.03
N ARG A 64 1.87 -5.46 0.28
CA ARG A 64 3.19 -4.90 0.03
C ARG A 64 3.83 -5.68 -1.10
N THR A 65 4.17 -5.00 -2.18
CA THR A 65 4.87 -5.59 -3.32
C THR A 65 6.25 -4.96 -3.43
N ASP A 66 7.29 -5.79 -3.38
CA ASP A 66 8.64 -5.40 -3.76
C ASP A 66 8.79 -5.60 -5.27
N ARG A 67 9.02 -4.53 -6.02
CA ARG A 67 9.02 -4.57 -7.49
C ARG A 67 10.31 -5.15 -8.09
N GLU A 68 11.41 -5.13 -7.35
CA GLU A 68 12.68 -5.68 -7.80
C GLU A 68 12.68 -7.21 -7.69
N THR A 69 12.35 -7.71 -6.50
CA THR A 69 12.28 -9.14 -6.21
C THR A 69 10.97 -9.78 -6.67
N LYS A 70 9.96 -8.97 -7.00
CA LYS A 70 8.58 -9.39 -7.33
C LYS A 70 7.90 -10.17 -6.20
N THR A 71 8.36 -9.99 -4.96
CA THR A 71 7.76 -10.63 -3.79
C THR A 71 6.56 -9.83 -3.31
N VAL A 72 5.55 -10.55 -2.83
CA VAL A 72 4.29 -9.97 -2.38
C VAL A 72 4.01 -10.50 -0.98
N HIS A 73 3.68 -9.60 -0.06
CA HIS A 73 3.22 -9.95 1.27
C HIS A 73 1.93 -9.21 1.59
N GLU A 74 1.13 -9.75 2.49
CA GLU A 74 -0.13 -9.16 2.94
C GLU A 74 -0.16 -9.05 4.46
N THR A 75 -0.82 -8.03 4.98
CA THR A 75 -1.24 -8.05 6.39
C THR A 75 -2.32 -9.11 6.59
N ALA A 76 -2.61 -9.43 7.85
CA ALA A 76 -3.82 -10.21 8.15
C ALA A 76 -5.07 -9.54 7.54
N TRP A 77 -6.02 -10.35 7.07
CA TRP A 77 -7.32 -9.86 6.63
C TRP A 77 -8.14 -9.50 7.85
N MET A 78 -8.61 -8.26 7.91
CA MET A 78 -9.26 -7.67 9.09
C MET A 78 -10.44 -6.79 8.67
N ALA A 79 -11.10 -6.14 9.62
CA ALA A 79 -12.10 -5.13 9.29
C ALA A 79 -11.50 -4.05 8.38
N THR A 80 -12.20 -3.65 7.32
CA THR A 80 -11.71 -2.68 6.33
C THR A 80 -11.21 -1.38 6.96
N ALA A 81 -11.86 -0.92 8.04
CA ALA A 81 -11.43 0.26 8.78
C ALA A 81 -10.04 0.08 9.42
N ALA A 82 -9.74 -1.09 9.97
CA ALA A 82 -8.43 -1.39 10.55
C ALA A 82 -7.34 -1.48 9.47
N ALA A 83 -7.64 -2.12 8.33
CA ALA A 83 -6.71 -2.18 7.20
C ALA A 83 -6.40 -0.78 6.63
N ARG A 84 -7.43 0.07 6.51
CA ARG A 84 -7.26 1.48 6.12
C ARG A 84 -6.36 2.22 7.11
N ARG A 85 -6.55 2.00 8.41
CA ARG A 85 -5.70 2.62 9.43
C ARG A 85 -4.24 2.21 9.28
N ILE A 86 -3.95 0.92 9.04
CA ILE A 86 -2.57 0.45 8.77
C ILE A 86 -2.01 1.16 7.53
N PHE A 87 -2.77 1.23 6.44
CA PHE A 87 -2.34 1.92 5.22
C PHE A 87 -1.96 3.40 5.49
N GLU A 88 -2.79 4.13 6.24
CA GLU A 88 -2.51 5.52 6.63
C GLU A 88 -1.28 5.65 7.54
N LEU A 89 -1.03 4.66 8.41
CA LEU A 89 0.18 4.62 9.23
C LEU A 89 1.43 4.39 8.36
N ILE A 90 1.35 3.51 7.36
CA ILE A 90 2.43 3.27 6.38
C ILE A 90 2.72 4.54 5.62
N LEU A 91 1.71 5.20 5.05
CA LEU A 91 1.88 6.46 4.31
C LEU A 91 2.65 7.51 5.12
N SER A 92 2.39 7.57 6.43
CA SER A 92 3.03 8.52 7.34
C SER A 92 4.38 8.09 7.91
N GLY A 93 4.88 6.91 7.55
CA GLY A 93 6.12 6.33 8.10
C GLY A 93 6.00 5.87 9.55
N ARG A 94 4.79 5.77 10.12
CA ARG A 94 4.57 5.34 11.51
C ARG A 94 4.53 3.83 11.68
N THR A 95 4.41 3.09 10.59
CA THR A 95 4.53 1.62 10.59
C THR A 95 5.15 1.15 9.28
N ALA A 96 5.90 0.04 9.31
CA ALA A 96 6.55 -0.53 8.13
C ALA A 96 6.65 -2.07 8.24
#